data_AF-A0AAW1TNE9-F1
#
_entry.id   AF-A0AAW1TNE9-F1
#
_cell.length_a   1.000
_cell.length_b   1.000
_cell.length_c   1.000
_cell.angle_alpha   90.00
_cell.angle_beta   90.00
_cell.angle_gamma   90.00
#
_symmetry.space_group_name_H-M   'P 1'
#
loop_
_entity.id
_entity.type
_entity.pdbx_description
1 polymer ?
#
loop_
_entity_poly.entity_id
_entity_poly.type
_entity_poly.pdbx_seq_one_letter_code
_entity_poly.pdbx_strand_id
1 'polypeptide(L)'
;MNWVILGHSERRTVFGESDKLVAEKKTALALGKGLKVILCLDKIKNWKNVIDYELVWAIGKIASPEQALKVHNALRKCIAENTGKEIAETIRIQYGGSVTDANAKE
;
A
#
# COMPACT_ATOMS: atom_id res chain seq x y z
N MET A 1 10.64 17.45 5.92
CA MET A 1 10.40 16.00 5.76
C MET A 1 8.96 15.85 5.30
N ASN A 2 8.71 15.39 4.07
CA ASN A 2 7.40 15.56 3.39
C ASN A 2 6.67 14.23 3.13
N TRP A 3 7.13 13.15 3.76
CA TRP A 3 6.59 11.79 3.57
C TRP A 3 6.23 11.16 4.90
N VAL A 4 5.21 10.30 4.89
CA VAL A 4 4.80 9.50 6.04
C VAL A 4 4.40 8.09 5.61
N ILE A 5 4.81 7.09 6.40
CA ILE A 5 4.35 5.70 6.26
C ILE A 5 3.17 5.48 7.21
N LEU A 6 2.05 5.00 6.70
CA LEU A 6 0.83 4.74 7.43
C LEU A 6 0.37 3.30 7.25
N GLY A 7 -0.23 2.71 8.29
CA GLY A 7 -0.81 1.37 8.22
C GLY A 7 0.20 0.22 8.15
N HIS A 8 1.47 0.44 8.53
CA HIS A 8 2.47 -0.62 8.64
C HIS A 8 1.97 -1.77 9.54
N SER A 9 2.24 -3.03 9.20
CA SER A 9 1.64 -4.18 9.90
C SER A 9 2.02 -4.23 11.38
N GLU A 10 3.23 -3.82 11.74
CA GLU A 10 3.69 -3.67 13.13
C GLU A 10 2.78 -2.70 13.88
N ARG A 11 2.35 -1.61 13.26
CA ARG A 11 1.44 -0.68 13.92
C ARG A 11 0.03 -1.24 14.07
N ARG A 12 -0.40 -2.09 13.14
CA ARG A 12 -1.68 -2.80 13.22
C ARG A 12 -1.66 -3.89 14.29
N THR A 13 -0.55 -4.61 14.39
CA THR A 13 -0.37 -5.77 15.28
C THR A 13 -0.08 -5.32 16.71
N VAL A 14 0.85 -4.38 16.89
CA VAL A 14 1.30 -3.91 18.21
C VAL A 14 0.37 -2.85 18.78
N PHE A 15 -0.12 -1.92 17.96
CA PHE A 15 -0.94 -0.78 18.42
C PHE A 15 -2.41 -0.87 18.01
N GLY A 16 -2.84 -1.95 17.36
CA GLY A 16 -4.25 -2.17 17.03
C GLY A 16 -4.82 -1.19 16.00
N GLU A 17 -3.99 -0.61 15.12
CA GLU A 17 -4.48 0.35 14.13
C GLU A 17 -5.45 -0.29 13.13
N SER A 18 -6.70 0.16 13.16
CA SER A 18 -7.76 -0.32 12.26
C SER A 18 -7.69 0.32 10.87
N ASP A 19 -8.25 -0.35 9.87
CA ASP A 19 -8.36 0.19 8.50
C ASP A 19 -9.05 1.54 8.49
N LYS A 20 -10.11 1.68 9.29
CA LYS A 20 -10.87 2.93 9.45
C LYS A 20 -10.00 4.06 9.98
N LEU A 21 -9.20 3.81 11.03
CA LEU A 21 -8.32 4.81 11.60
C LEU A 21 -7.25 5.27 10.59
N VAL A 22 -6.65 4.31 9.89
CA VAL A 22 -5.58 4.59 8.92
C VAL A 22 -6.13 5.35 7.72
N ALA A 23 -7.18 4.86 7.07
CA ALA A 23 -7.71 5.44 5.83
C ALA A 23 -8.47 6.76 6.07
N GLU A 24 -9.43 6.78 6.99
CA GLU A 24 -10.34 7.93 7.11
C GLU A 24 -9.74 9.09 7.90
N LYS A 25 -8.84 8.81 8.85
CA LYS A 25 -8.28 9.86 9.72
C LYS A 25 -6.86 10.21 9.35
N LYS A 26 -5.95 9.22 9.36
CA LYS A 26 -4.52 9.51 9.21
C LYS A 26 -4.14 9.90 7.79
N THR A 27 -4.58 9.12 6.81
CA THR A 27 -4.29 9.39 5.41
C THR A 27 -4.90 10.71 4.97
N ALA A 28 -6.19 10.94 5.25
CA ALA A 28 -6.86 12.20 4.93
C ALA A 28 -6.17 13.42 5.57
N LEU A 29 -5.78 13.31 6.85
CA LEU A 29 -5.07 14.39 7.55
C LEU A 29 -3.68 14.64 6.97
N ALA A 30 -2.94 13.59 6.63
CA ALA A 30 -1.61 13.71 6.05
C ALA A 30 -1.66 14.41 4.68
N LEU A 31 -2.56 13.97 3.80
CA LEU A 31 -2.78 14.57 2.49
C LEU A 31 -3.26 16.04 2.62
N GLY A 32 -4.19 16.31 3.54
CA GLY A 32 -4.68 17.68 3.80
C GLY A 32 -3.61 18.63 4.35
N LYS A 33 -2.52 18.08 4.92
CA LYS A 33 -1.33 18.85 5.35
C LYS A 33 -0.23 18.90 4.29
N GLY A 34 -0.48 18.40 3.07
CA GLY A 34 0.49 18.37 1.99
C GLY A 34 1.60 17.34 2.14
N LEU A 35 1.43 16.34 3.02
CA LEU A 35 2.35 15.21 3.12
C LEU A 35 2.04 14.18 2.03
N LYS A 36 3.08 13.54 1.52
CA LYS A 36 2.98 12.37 0.67
C LYS A 36 2.88 11.11 1.53
N VAL A 37 2.07 10.14 1.11
CA VAL A 37 1.73 8.95 1.92
C VAL A 37 2.23 7.67 1.26
N ILE A 38 2.89 6.84 2.06
CA ILE A 38 3.13 5.41 1.79
C ILE A 38 2.13 4.64 2.65
N LEU A 39 1.20 3.91 2.04
CA LEU A 39 0.14 3.20 2.76
C LEU A 39 0.38 1.69 2.69
N CYS A 40 0.74 1.10 3.82
CA CYS A 40 0.93 -0.34 3.91
C CYS A 40 -0.42 -1.06 4.10
N LEU A 41 -0.59 -2.17 3.36
CA LEU A 41 -1.80 -2.99 3.38
C LEU A 41 -1.44 -4.44 3.71
N ASP A 42 -2.04 -4.98 4.77
CA ASP A 42 -1.86 -6.39 5.14
C ASP A 42 -2.83 -7.33 4.41
N LYS A 43 -4.13 -7.00 4.47
CA LYS A 43 -5.22 -7.80 3.91
C LYS A 43 -6.22 -6.87 3.26
N ILE A 44 -6.42 -7.02 1.96
CA ILE A 44 -7.36 -6.19 1.22
C ILE A 44 -8.76 -6.78 1.42
N LYS A 45 -9.54 -6.22 2.35
CA LYS A 45 -10.93 -6.65 2.58
C LYS A 45 -11.97 -5.71 1.95
N ASN A 46 -11.65 -4.43 1.77
CA ASN A 46 -12.55 -3.43 1.19
C ASN A 46 -11.74 -2.31 0.51
N TRP A 47 -12.15 -1.90 -0.70
CA TRP A 47 -11.37 -1.06 -1.62
C TRP A 47 -11.82 0.39 -1.70
N LYS A 48 -12.68 0.85 -0.80
CA LYS A 48 -13.17 2.23 -0.82
C LYS A 48 -12.10 3.15 -0.21
N ASN A 49 -11.64 4.13 -1.00
CA ASN A 49 -10.74 5.22 -0.62
C ASN A 49 -9.26 4.95 -0.83
N VAL A 50 -8.87 4.72 -2.09
CA VAL A 50 -7.47 4.64 -2.48
C VAL A 50 -7.10 5.87 -3.34
N ILE A 51 -6.53 6.93 -2.76
CA ILE A 51 -5.87 8.06 -3.47
C ILE A 51 -4.39 8.19 -3.05
N ASP A 52 -3.48 8.03 -4.02
CA ASP A 52 -2.00 8.13 -3.95
C ASP A 52 -1.28 7.27 -2.91
N TYR A 53 -0.81 6.08 -3.32
CA TYR A 53 -0.02 5.23 -2.42
C TYR A 53 1.10 4.48 -3.07
N GLU A 54 2.19 4.41 -2.32
CA GLU A 54 3.08 3.25 -2.31
C GLU A 54 2.47 2.17 -1.42
N LEU A 55 1.90 1.15 -2.07
CA LEU A 55 1.41 -0.04 -1.39
C LEU A 55 2.57 -0.95 -1.06
N VAL A 56 2.54 -1.58 0.11
CA VAL A 56 3.47 -2.63 0.54
C VAL A 56 2.63 -3.83 0.93
N TRP A 57 2.88 -4.99 0.31
CA TRP A 57 2.31 -6.28 0.66
C TRP A 57 3.42 -7.30 0.99
N ALA A 58 3.11 -8.23 1.89
CA ALA A 58 3.91 -9.39 2.33
C ALA A 58 5.02 -9.17 3.38
N ILE A 59 4.74 -8.42 4.46
CA ILE A 59 5.71 -8.22 5.54
C ILE A 59 6.18 -9.57 6.13
N GLY A 60 7.49 -9.83 6.03
CA GLY A 60 8.18 -10.97 6.65
C GLY A 60 8.19 -12.29 5.87
N LYS A 61 7.69 -12.34 4.63
CA LYS A 61 7.80 -13.54 3.77
C LYS A 61 8.41 -13.19 2.42
N ILE A 62 9.19 -14.11 1.86
CA ILE A 62 9.62 -14.06 0.46
C ILE A 62 8.45 -14.59 -0.38
N ALA A 63 7.89 -13.74 -1.22
CA ALA A 63 6.94 -14.14 -2.26
C ALA A 63 7.69 -14.37 -3.56
N SER A 64 7.26 -15.33 -4.39
CA SER A 64 7.81 -15.46 -5.73
C SER A 64 7.44 -14.24 -6.59
N PRO A 65 8.21 -13.92 -7.64
CA PRO A 65 7.87 -12.84 -8.57
C PRO A 65 6.44 -12.98 -9.15
N GLU A 66 6.00 -14.20 -9.44
CA GLU A 66 4.65 -14.49 -9.91
C GLU A 66 3.57 -14.15 -8.85
N GLN A 67 3.82 -14.47 -7.58
CA GLN A 67 2.91 -14.13 -6.48
C GLN A 67 2.83 -12.61 -6.27
N ALA A 68 3.97 -11.91 -6.31
CA ALA A 68 4.02 -10.45 -6.21
C ALA A 68 3.29 -9.80 -7.39
N LEU A 69 3.54 -10.26 -8.62
CA LEU A 69 2.88 -9.76 -9.83
C LEU A 69 1.36 -9.98 -9.79
N LYS A 70 0.91 -11.16 -9.34
CA LYS A 70 -0.52 -11.46 -9.18
C LYS A 70 -1.22 -10.46 -8.25
N VAL A 71 -0.58 -10.11 -7.13
CA VAL A 71 -1.13 -9.13 -6.19
C VAL A 71 -1.04 -7.71 -6.75
N HIS A 72 0.07 -7.33 -7.38
CA HIS A 72 0.19 -6.03 -8.04
C HIS A 72 -0.89 -5.82 -9.12
N ASN A 73 -1.17 -6.85 -9.92
CA ASN A 73 -2.23 -6.80 -10.96
C ASN A 73 -3.63 -6.68 -10.34
N ALA A 74 -3.91 -7.44 -9.28
CA ALA A 74 -5.16 -7.32 -8.55
C ALA A 74 -5.33 -5.90 -7.99
N LEU A 75 -4.30 -5.37 -7.30
CA LEU A 75 -4.23 -4.01 -6.78
C LEU A 75 -4.45 -2.96 -7.86
N ARG A 76 -3.74 -3.06 -8.97
CA ARG A 76 -3.90 -2.12 -10.09
C ARG A 76 -5.33 -2.13 -10.62
N LYS A 77 -5.92 -3.33 -10.81
CA LYS A 77 -7.27 -3.48 -11.33
C LYS A 77 -8.27 -2.74 -10.47
N CYS A 78 -8.29 -2.98 -9.16
CA CYS A 78 -9.35 -2.36 -8.36
C CYS A 78 -9.01 -0.94 -7.89
N ILE A 79 -7.75 -0.48 -7.97
CA ILE A 79 -7.46 0.97 -8.02
C ILE A 79 -8.14 1.59 -9.26
N ALA A 80 -7.98 0.99 -10.44
CA ALA A 80 -8.58 1.50 -11.68
C ALA A 80 -10.11 1.49 -11.63
N GLU A 81 -10.74 0.49 -11.02
CA GLU A 81 -12.19 0.44 -10.82
C GLU A 81 -12.72 1.57 -9.92
N ASN A 82 -11.91 2.08 -8.97
CA ASN A 82 -12.33 3.12 -8.03
C ASN A 82 -11.90 4.54 -8.42
N THR A 83 -10.81 4.68 -9.18
CA THR A 83 -10.19 5.98 -9.49
C THR A 83 -10.07 6.27 -10.98
N GLY A 84 -10.35 5.29 -11.84
CA GLY A 84 -10.10 5.37 -13.28
C GLY A 84 -8.71 4.86 -13.65
N LYS A 85 -8.58 4.41 -14.90
CA LYS A 85 -7.37 3.78 -15.42
C LYS A 85 -6.15 4.71 -15.41
N GLU A 86 -6.36 5.98 -15.78
CA GLU A 86 -5.29 6.98 -15.85
C GLU A 86 -4.63 7.20 -14.48
N ILE A 87 -5.43 7.45 -13.44
CA ILE A 87 -4.92 7.60 -12.07
C ILE A 87 -4.25 6.32 -11.61
N ALA A 88 -4.86 5.17 -11.87
CA ALA A 88 -4.31 3.88 -11.48
C ALA A 88 -2.93 3.62 -12.07
N GLU A 89 -2.63 4.04 -13.30
CA GLU A 89 -1.32 3.87 -13.93
C GLU A 89 -0.23 4.76 -13.30
N THR A 90 -0.61 5.92 -12.76
CA THR A 90 0.35 6.84 -12.09
C THR A 90 0.78 6.36 -10.69
N ILE A 91 -0.01 5.49 -10.05
CA ILE A 91 0.24 5.04 -8.68
C ILE A 91 1.39 4.02 -8.65
N ARG A 92 2.42 4.25 -7.85
CA ARG A 92 3.52 3.28 -7.67
C ARG A 92 3.15 2.20 -6.66
N ILE A 93 3.15 0.93 -7.04
CA ILE A 93 2.89 -0.19 -6.12
C ILE A 93 4.25 -0.84 -5.81
N GLN A 94 4.59 -0.97 -4.53
CA GLN A 94 5.83 -1.61 -4.10
C GLN A 94 5.56 -2.98 -3.49
N TYR A 95 6.50 -3.88 -3.68
CA TYR A 95 6.55 -5.08 -2.87
C TYR A 95 7.29 -4.74 -1.57
N GLY A 96 6.73 -5.09 -0.42
CA GLY A 96 7.42 -4.83 0.86
C GLY A 96 7.44 -6.06 1.76
N GLY A 97 7.60 -7.22 1.13
CA GLY A 97 8.15 -8.38 1.81
C GLY A 97 9.67 -8.35 1.85
N SER A 98 10.27 -9.53 2.01
CA SER A 98 11.72 -9.64 2.19
C SER A 98 12.46 -9.39 0.87
N VAL A 99 12.93 -8.15 0.68
CA VAL A 99 13.77 -7.75 -0.45
C VAL A 99 15.23 -7.67 -0.01
N THR A 100 16.12 -8.24 -0.80
CA THR A 100 17.58 -8.26 -0.62
C THR A 100 18.25 -8.00 -1.97
N ASP A 101 19.55 -7.72 -1.96
CA ASP A 101 20.32 -7.52 -3.20
C ASP A 101 20.23 -8.73 -4.16
N ALA A 102 19.99 -9.93 -3.62
CA ALA A 102 19.89 -11.17 -4.40
C ALA A 102 18.57 -11.31 -5.16
N ASN A 103 17.46 -10.77 -4.65
CA ASN A 103 16.12 -10.95 -5.25
C ASN A 103 15.49 -9.66 -5.79
N ALA A 104 16.09 -8.49 -5.59
CA ALA A 104 15.53 -7.22 -6.03
C ALA A 104 15.41 -7.05 -7.55
N LYS A 105 16.15 -7.86 -8.34
CA LYS A 105 16.15 -7.81 -9.81
C LYS A 105 15.15 -8.77 -10.45
N GLU A 106 14.63 -9.74 -9.69
CA GLU A 106 13.65 -10.73 -10.15
C GLU A 106 12.25 -10.11 -10.25
#